data_AF-C2E2T5-F1
#
_entry.id   AF-C2E2T5-F1
#
_cell.length_a   1.000
_cell.length_b   1.000
_cell.length_c   1.000
_cell.angle_alpha   90.00
_cell.angle_beta   90.00
_cell.angle_gamma   90.00
#
_symmetry.space_group_name_H-M   'P 1'
#
loop_
_entity.id
_entity.type
_entity.pdbx_description
1 polymer ?
#
loop_
_entity_poly.entity_id
_entity_poly.type
_entity_poly.pdbx_seq_one_letter_code
_entity_poly.pdbx_strand_id
1 'polypeptide(L)'
;MLIFFNKGGEKMNRLRELRKEKKLTLKEVSSQLEQNNLKISPDALAKYERGDREPKLETWQKLADFFGVSVPYLQGMNGFSKKEILKILNNAYLSNDELGKEIEIYLKSQNKELPLTKFKKEKLEEYPLEVVDYWQKNFNFIFSESELVKILIAKNIFYAGGASEELKQNLKLVIKKHRLDVTSTPISKMIDKNLIKLNINDALLEYSRIADKKDLKLFIEIIQGNLEKIKKELKYLPENPQPTGIYKEYNEILKELLNDNDINKNLKSFINKYSKTEH
;
A
#
# COMPACT_ATOMS: atom_id res chain seq x y z
N MET A 1 19.83 -14.14 -11.78
CA MET A 1 20.51 -13.17 -12.65
C MET A 1 20.65 -11.88 -11.84
N LEU A 2 21.59 -11.85 -10.90
CA LEU A 2 22.94 -11.28 -11.04
C LEU A 2 22.89 -9.82 -11.51
N ILE A 3 22.96 -8.91 -10.53
CA ILE A 3 23.31 -7.50 -10.74
C ILE A 3 24.75 -7.50 -11.25
N PHE A 4 24.96 -7.14 -12.51
CA PHE A 4 26.29 -6.94 -13.05
C PHE A 4 26.83 -5.60 -12.54
N PHE A 5 27.59 -5.64 -11.45
CA PHE A 5 28.63 -4.64 -11.23
C PHE A 5 29.85 -5.10 -12.02
N ASN A 6 30.19 -4.38 -13.10
CA ASN A 6 31.47 -4.57 -13.76
C ASN A 6 32.57 -3.88 -12.94
N LYS A 7 33.78 -4.44 -12.97
CA LYS A 7 34.97 -3.84 -12.36
C LYS A 7 35.24 -2.48 -13.02
N GLY A 8 34.83 -1.39 -12.37
CA GLY A 8 35.16 -0.05 -12.85
C GLY A 8 34.12 1.05 -12.59
N GLY A 9 33.35 1.03 -11.50
CA GLY A 9 32.65 2.22 -10.98
C GLY A 9 31.65 2.96 -11.90
N GLU A 10 31.36 2.49 -13.11
CA GLU A 10 30.49 3.17 -14.06
C GLU A 10 29.01 2.84 -13.83
N LYS A 11 28.21 3.90 -13.79
CA LYS A 11 26.76 3.87 -13.59
C LYS A 11 26.06 3.36 -14.85
N MET A 12 25.63 2.10 -14.84
CA MET A 12 24.97 1.49 -16.00
C MET A 12 23.49 1.88 -16.06
N ASN A 13 23.09 2.62 -17.10
CA ASN A 13 21.69 2.90 -17.39
C ASN A 13 20.96 1.66 -17.94
N ARG A 14 19.62 1.71 -18.01
CA ARG A 14 18.76 0.58 -18.41
C ARG A 14 18.35 0.60 -19.89
N LEU A 15 18.92 1.47 -20.71
CA LEU A 15 18.54 1.60 -22.14
C LEU A 15 18.67 0.26 -22.87
N ARG A 16 19.79 -0.44 -22.67
CA ARG A 16 20.06 -1.72 -23.32
C ARG A 16 19.14 -2.83 -22.85
N GLU A 17 18.80 -2.83 -21.56
CA GLU A 17 17.87 -3.77 -20.94
C GLU A 17 16.48 -3.61 -21.57
N LEU A 18 15.92 -2.40 -21.51
CA LEU A 18 14.57 -2.09 -22.00
C LEU A 18 14.43 -2.27 -23.50
N ARG A 19 15.47 -1.93 -24.28
CA ARG A 19 15.46 -2.20 -25.72
C ARG A 19 15.39 -3.70 -26.03
N LYS A 20 16.17 -4.52 -25.32
CA LYS A 20 16.18 -5.98 -25.51
C LYS A 20 14.87 -6.62 -25.06
N GLU A 21 14.24 -6.12 -24.00
CA GLU A 21 12.93 -6.57 -23.54
C GLU A 21 11.86 -6.36 -24.62
N LYS A 22 11.87 -5.20 -25.29
CA LYS A 22 11.00 -4.91 -26.45
C LYS A 22 11.42 -5.65 -27.73
N LYS A 23 12.50 -6.45 -27.71
CA LYS A 23 13.09 -7.15 -28.87
C LYS A 23 13.45 -6.22 -30.05
N LEU A 24 13.84 -4.98 -29.75
CA LEU A 24 14.18 -3.99 -30.77
C LEU A 24 15.69 -3.90 -31.00
N THR A 25 16.07 -3.66 -32.25
CA THR A 25 17.42 -3.26 -32.65
C THR A 25 17.65 -1.77 -32.37
N LEU A 26 18.91 -1.33 -32.32
CA LEU A 26 19.24 0.10 -32.18
C LEU A 26 18.67 0.94 -33.34
N LYS A 27 18.61 0.35 -34.55
CA LYS A 27 18.06 1.00 -35.74
C LYS A 27 16.55 1.21 -35.60
N GLU A 28 15.82 0.20 -35.12
CA GLU A 28 14.37 0.31 -34.92
C GLU A 28 14.01 1.32 -33.83
N VAL A 29 14.72 1.34 -32.70
CA VAL A 29 14.51 2.35 -31.66
C VAL A 29 14.78 3.76 -32.22
N SER A 30 15.89 3.94 -32.94
CA SER A 30 16.22 5.22 -33.59
C SER A 30 15.12 5.70 -34.54
N SER A 31 14.62 4.81 -35.41
CA SER A 31 13.54 5.13 -36.35
C SER A 31 12.21 5.46 -35.65
N GLN A 32 11.86 4.75 -34.57
CA GLN A 32 10.63 5.02 -33.83
C GLN A 32 10.71 6.32 -33.00
N LEU A 33 11.89 6.65 -32.48
CA LEU A 33 12.11 7.93 -31.78
C LEU A 33 12.05 9.11 -32.74
N GLU A 34 12.54 8.94 -33.98
CA GLU A 34 12.44 9.98 -35.01
C GLU A 34 10.98 10.31 -35.36
N GLN A 35 10.10 9.31 -35.41
CA GLN A 35 8.65 9.51 -35.57
C GLN A 35 8.01 10.33 -34.44
N ASN A 36 8.65 10.38 -33.27
CA ASN A 36 8.22 11.14 -32.09
C ASN A 36 9.04 12.43 -31.87
N ASN A 37 9.60 13.01 -32.94
CA ASN A 37 10.39 14.24 -32.91
C ASN A 37 11.66 14.16 -32.03
N LEU A 38 12.23 12.96 -31.85
CA LEU A 38 13.52 12.76 -31.19
C LEU A 38 14.52 12.07 -32.13
N LYS A 39 15.35 12.88 -32.81
CA LYS A 39 16.41 12.36 -33.69
C LYS A 39 17.63 11.92 -32.89
N ILE A 40 17.81 10.61 -32.74
CA ILE A 40 19.01 9.99 -32.15
C ILE A 40 19.50 8.92 -33.12
N SER A 41 20.76 8.98 -33.55
CA SER A 41 21.33 7.95 -34.43
C SER A 41 21.53 6.62 -33.68
N PRO A 42 21.55 5.47 -34.38
CA PRO A 42 21.82 4.18 -33.73
C PRO A 42 23.18 4.14 -33.01
N ASP A 43 24.19 4.83 -33.55
CA ASP A 43 25.51 4.98 -32.92
C ASP A 43 25.46 5.84 -31.65
N ALA A 44 24.73 6.96 -31.67
CA ALA A 44 24.54 7.79 -30.48
C ALA A 44 23.79 7.03 -29.38
N LEU A 45 22.74 6.28 -29.74
CA LEU A 45 22.01 5.41 -28.82
C LEU A 45 22.90 4.29 -28.26
N ALA A 46 23.78 3.69 -29.08
CA ALA A 46 24.74 2.68 -28.63
C ALA A 46 25.75 3.25 -27.61
N LYS A 47 26.23 4.49 -27.84
CA LYS A 47 27.08 5.22 -26.90
C LYS A 47 26.35 5.54 -25.60
N TYR A 48 25.06 5.89 -25.67
CA TYR A 48 24.22 6.03 -24.47
C TYR A 48 24.09 4.70 -23.72
N GLU A 49 23.79 3.60 -24.39
CA GLU A 49 23.65 2.28 -23.76
C GLU A 49 24.91 1.77 -23.05
N ARG A 50 26.09 2.12 -23.56
CA ARG A 50 27.37 1.73 -22.95
C ARG A 50 27.83 2.66 -21.84
N GLY A 51 27.22 3.85 -21.72
CA GLY A 51 27.68 4.88 -20.80
C GLY A 51 28.78 5.79 -21.36
N ASP A 52 29.31 5.50 -22.57
CA ASP A 52 30.32 6.30 -23.27
C ASP A 52 29.89 7.77 -23.47
N ARG A 53 28.59 8.03 -23.46
CA ARG A 53 28.00 9.37 -23.60
C ARG A 53 26.75 9.47 -22.72
N GLU A 54 26.54 10.63 -22.11
CA GLU A 54 25.31 10.90 -21.36
C GLU A 54 24.30 11.71 -22.22
N PRO A 55 23.03 11.27 -22.30
CA PRO A 55 21.95 12.09 -22.85
C PRO A 55 21.74 13.38 -22.07
N LYS A 56 21.25 14.43 -22.74
CA LYS A 56 20.75 15.63 -22.05
C LYS A 56 19.43 15.31 -21.33
N LEU A 57 19.05 16.12 -20.35
CA LEU A 57 17.81 15.93 -19.58
C LEU A 57 16.56 15.78 -20.46
N GLU A 58 16.40 16.64 -21.47
CA GLU A 58 15.29 16.53 -22.42
C GLU A 58 15.30 15.20 -23.20
N THR A 59 16.48 14.73 -23.57
CA THR A 59 16.67 13.45 -24.25
C THR A 59 16.33 12.28 -23.34
N TRP A 60 16.72 12.35 -22.07
CA TRP A 60 16.34 11.36 -21.06
C TRP A 60 14.83 11.26 -20.92
N GLN A 61 14.13 12.40 -20.84
CA GLN A 61 12.68 12.43 -20.72
C GLN A 61 12.02 11.74 -21.92
N LYS A 62 12.39 12.12 -23.14
CA LYS A 62 11.80 11.54 -24.36
C LYS A 62 12.11 10.04 -24.52
N LEU A 63 13.29 9.58 -24.08
CA LEU A 63 13.62 8.16 -24.06
C LEU A 63 12.78 7.42 -22.99
N ALA A 64 12.58 8.02 -21.83
CA ALA A 64 11.77 7.45 -20.75
C ALA A 64 10.31 7.30 -21.19
N ASP A 65 9.75 8.33 -21.84
CA ASP A 65 8.41 8.32 -22.42
C ASP A 65 8.27 7.21 -23.48
N PHE A 66 9.27 7.05 -24.37
CA PHE A 66 9.29 5.99 -25.37
C PHE A 66 9.29 4.57 -24.75
N PHE A 67 10.02 4.37 -23.66
CA PHE A 67 10.06 3.09 -22.97
C PHE A 67 8.90 2.90 -21.98
N GLY A 68 8.12 3.94 -21.67
CA GLY A 68 7.04 3.92 -20.69
C GLY A 68 7.55 3.78 -19.25
N VAL A 69 8.72 4.34 -18.95
CA VAL A 69 9.38 4.28 -17.64
C VAL A 69 9.73 5.70 -17.16
N SER A 70 10.21 5.85 -15.92
CA SER A 70 10.69 7.15 -15.43
C SER A 70 12.14 7.41 -15.85
N VAL A 71 12.53 8.69 -15.95
CA VAL A 71 13.92 9.10 -16.24
C VAL A 71 14.92 8.47 -15.26
N PRO A 72 14.72 8.50 -13.92
CA PRO A 72 15.66 7.89 -12.99
C PRO A 72 15.81 6.37 -13.19
N TYR A 73 14.71 5.66 -13.44
CA TYR A 73 14.74 4.22 -13.72
C TYR A 73 15.56 3.94 -14.98
N LEU A 74 15.28 4.69 -16.05
CA LEU A 74 16.02 4.59 -17.30
C LEU A 74 17.51 4.90 -17.13
N GLN A 75 17.86 5.87 -16.28
CA GLN A 75 19.24 6.25 -15.92
C GLN A 75 19.95 5.25 -15.00
N GLY A 76 19.28 4.15 -14.59
CA GLY A 76 19.84 3.20 -13.64
C GLY A 76 20.01 3.78 -12.23
N MET A 77 19.29 4.85 -11.90
CA MET A 77 19.21 5.42 -10.55
C MET A 77 18.15 4.66 -9.72
N ASN A 78 18.49 4.42 -8.44
CA ASN A 78 17.81 3.56 -7.47
C ASN A 78 16.26 3.62 -7.49
N GLY A 79 15.64 2.44 -7.65
CA GLY A 79 14.21 2.19 -7.48
C GLY A 79 13.97 0.70 -7.23
N PHE A 80 12.82 0.35 -6.66
CA PHE A 80 12.49 -1.05 -6.41
C PHE A 80 11.95 -1.72 -7.68
N SER A 81 12.53 -2.85 -8.06
CA SER A 81 11.90 -3.78 -9.00
C SER A 81 10.62 -4.36 -8.41
N LYS A 82 9.70 -4.83 -9.27
CA LYS A 82 8.50 -5.56 -8.83
C LYS A 82 8.87 -6.69 -7.86
N LYS A 83 9.92 -7.45 -8.19
CA LYS A 83 10.38 -8.57 -7.35
C LYS A 83 10.81 -8.13 -5.95
N GLU A 84 11.46 -6.97 -5.82
CA GLU A 84 11.87 -6.42 -4.53
C GLU A 84 10.67 -5.93 -3.72
N ILE A 85 9.69 -5.27 -4.34
CA ILE A 85 8.43 -4.91 -3.67
C ILE A 85 7.73 -6.16 -3.14
N LEU A 86 7.59 -7.20 -3.97
CA LEU A 86 6.97 -8.45 -3.54
C LEU A 86 7.78 -9.12 -2.40
N LYS A 87 9.12 -8.99 -2.40
CA LYS A 87 9.97 -9.52 -1.32
C LYS A 87 9.74 -8.77 -0.01
N ILE A 88 9.46 -7.47 -0.06
CA ILE A 88 9.09 -6.68 1.11
C ILE A 88 7.77 -7.17 1.69
N LEU A 89 6.76 -7.46 0.85
CA LEU A 89 5.49 -8.04 1.30
C LEU A 89 5.71 -9.38 2.01
N ASN A 90 6.53 -10.26 1.41
CA ASN A 90 6.90 -11.54 2.00
C ASN A 90 7.53 -11.40 3.38
N ASN A 91 8.51 -10.51 3.51
CA ASN A 91 9.22 -10.29 4.77
C ASN A 91 8.32 -9.66 5.83
N ALA A 92 7.46 -8.70 5.45
CA ALA A 92 6.48 -8.07 6.33
C ALA A 92 5.46 -9.09 6.85
N TYR A 93 5.01 -10.00 5.99
CA TYR A 93 4.13 -11.10 6.38
C TYR A 93 4.81 -12.04 7.37
N LEU A 94 6.06 -12.45 7.12
CA LEU A 94 6.82 -13.32 8.03
C LEU A 94 7.14 -12.66 9.38
N SER A 95 7.38 -11.35 9.39
CA SER A 95 7.63 -10.60 10.63
C SER A 95 6.36 -10.28 11.41
N ASN A 96 5.18 -10.46 10.80
CA ASN A 96 3.89 -10.06 11.35
C ASN A 96 3.87 -8.58 11.80
N ASP A 97 4.54 -7.72 11.03
CA ASP A 97 4.51 -6.27 11.26
C ASP A 97 3.18 -5.65 10.81
N GLU A 98 3.02 -4.33 10.93
CA GLU A 98 1.77 -3.67 10.55
C GLU A 98 1.38 -3.88 9.08
N LEU A 99 2.36 -3.95 8.17
CA LEU A 99 2.12 -4.27 6.77
C LEU A 99 1.75 -5.75 6.63
N GLY A 100 2.43 -6.65 7.34
CA GLY A 100 2.11 -8.08 7.39
C GLY A 100 0.67 -8.36 7.81
N LYS A 101 0.19 -7.68 8.86
CA LYS A 101 -1.20 -7.76 9.34
C LYS A 101 -2.19 -7.30 8.27
N GLU A 102 -1.92 -6.18 7.61
CA GLU A 102 -2.80 -5.69 6.54
C GLU A 102 -2.82 -6.62 5.32
N ILE A 103 -1.67 -7.23 4.96
CA ILE A 103 -1.57 -8.27 3.93
C ILE A 103 -2.47 -9.47 4.27
N GLU A 104 -2.40 -9.97 5.51
CA GLU A 104 -3.22 -11.10 5.95
C GLU A 104 -4.72 -10.78 5.88
N ILE A 105 -5.11 -9.60 6.38
CA ILE A 105 -6.51 -9.15 6.32
C ILE A 105 -6.96 -9.05 4.86
N TYR A 106 -6.17 -8.43 3.98
CA TYR A 106 -6.51 -8.37 2.56
C TYR A 106 -6.76 -9.75 1.94
N LEU A 107 -5.84 -10.70 2.15
CA LEU A 107 -5.97 -12.07 1.60
C LEU A 107 -7.24 -12.77 2.13
N LYS A 108 -7.48 -12.70 3.45
CA LYS A 108 -8.70 -13.22 4.08
C LYS A 108 -9.96 -12.57 3.51
N SER A 109 -9.95 -11.25 3.27
CA SER A 109 -11.10 -10.52 2.70
C SER A 109 -11.50 -11.03 1.32
N GLN A 110 -10.52 -11.50 0.56
CA GLN A 110 -10.66 -11.99 -0.81
C GLN A 110 -10.77 -13.52 -0.87
N ASN A 111 -10.94 -14.19 0.28
CA ASN A 111 -10.95 -15.64 0.42
C ASN A 111 -9.74 -16.33 -0.26
N LYS A 112 -8.56 -15.71 -0.18
CA LYS A 112 -7.31 -16.26 -0.70
C LYS A 112 -6.65 -17.15 0.35
N GLU A 113 -6.04 -18.23 -0.13
CA GLU A 113 -5.15 -19.07 0.67
C GLU A 113 -3.97 -18.23 1.19
N LEU A 114 -3.58 -18.40 2.47
CA LEU A 114 -2.50 -17.62 3.07
C LEU A 114 -1.11 -18.20 2.70
N PRO A 115 -0.04 -17.38 2.71
CA PRO A 115 1.30 -17.86 2.37
C PRO A 115 1.76 -19.03 3.26
N LEU A 116 1.53 -18.96 4.57
CA LEU A 116 1.92 -20.04 5.51
C LEU A 116 0.99 -21.25 5.49
N THR A 117 -0.21 -21.17 4.89
CA THR A 117 -1.03 -22.36 4.64
C THR A 117 -0.56 -23.08 3.37
N LYS A 118 -0.04 -22.33 2.39
CA LYS A 118 0.42 -22.84 1.11
C LYS A 118 1.87 -23.34 1.11
N PHE A 119 2.74 -22.65 1.83
CA PHE A 119 4.18 -22.87 1.84
C PHE A 119 4.69 -23.04 3.26
N LYS A 120 5.71 -23.88 3.42
CA LYS A 120 6.49 -23.92 4.67
C LYS A 120 7.26 -22.60 4.84
N LYS A 121 7.52 -22.22 6.09
CA LYS A 121 8.21 -20.96 6.44
C LYS A 121 9.57 -20.84 5.75
N GLU A 122 10.35 -21.93 5.72
CA GLU A 122 11.68 -21.97 5.11
C GLU A 122 11.63 -21.63 3.63
N LYS A 123 10.57 -22.09 2.93
CA LYS A 123 10.37 -21.80 1.51
C LYS A 123 10.03 -20.32 1.27
N LEU A 124 9.32 -19.68 2.19
CA LEU A 124 9.07 -18.23 2.15
C LEU A 124 10.36 -17.44 2.39
N GLU A 125 11.26 -17.93 3.26
CA GLU A 125 12.56 -17.32 3.53
C GLU A 125 13.54 -17.47 2.34
N GLU A 126 13.58 -18.64 1.71
CA GLU A 126 14.36 -18.90 0.48
C GLU A 126 13.86 -18.07 -0.71
N TYR A 127 12.57 -17.75 -0.74
CA TYR A 127 11.92 -16.89 -1.73
C TYR A 127 12.16 -17.31 -3.21
N PRO A 128 11.87 -18.58 -3.59
CA PRO A 128 12.00 -19.08 -4.95
C PRO A 128 10.91 -18.52 -5.87
N LEU A 129 11.00 -18.81 -7.18
CA LEU A 129 10.07 -18.29 -8.20
C LEU A 129 8.59 -18.56 -7.88
N GLU A 130 8.25 -19.73 -7.33
CA GLU A 130 6.88 -20.08 -6.96
C GLU A 130 6.28 -19.16 -5.88
N VAL A 131 7.12 -18.69 -4.95
CA VAL A 131 6.71 -17.71 -3.92
C VAL A 131 6.53 -16.34 -4.58
N VAL A 132 7.43 -15.95 -5.48
CA VAL A 132 7.28 -14.72 -6.28
C VAL A 132 5.97 -14.74 -7.07
N ASP A 133 5.65 -15.84 -7.73
CA ASP A 133 4.43 -16.02 -8.52
C ASP A 133 3.17 -15.92 -7.65
N TYR A 134 3.20 -16.47 -6.44
CA TYR A 134 2.12 -16.30 -5.48
C TYR A 134 1.89 -14.83 -5.12
N TRP A 135 2.95 -14.11 -4.75
CA TRP A 135 2.84 -12.69 -4.38
C TRP A 135 2.41 -11.85 -5.57
N GLN A 136 2.96 -12.11 -6.76
CA GLN A 136 2.59 -11.42 -7.98
C GLN A 136 1.12 -11.66 -8.34
N LYS A 137 0.65 -12.90 -8.28
CA LYS A 137 -0.75 -13.25 -8.57
C LYS A 137 -1.74 -12.51 -7.68
N ASN A 138 -1.43 -12.35 -6.39
CA ASN A 138 -2.36 -11.75 -5.42
C ASN A 138 -2.20 -10.24 -5.28
N PHE A 139 -1.04 -9.67 -5.60
CA PHE A 139 -0.73 -8.25 -5.35
C PHE A 139 -0.32 -7.47 -6.61
N ASN A 140 -0.62 -7.99 -7.81
CA ASN A 140 -0.32 -7.26 -9.05
C ASN A 140 -1.00 -5.89 -9.12
N PHE A 141 -2.15 -5.73 -8.44
CA PHE A 141 -2.90 -4.46 -8.40
C PHE A 141 -2.06 -3.29 -7.87
N ILE A 142 -1.08 -3.56 -7.00
CA ILE A 142 -0.13 -2.57 -6.47
C ILE A 142 0.59 -1.85 -7.62
N PHE A 143 0.84 -2.54 -8.73
CA PHE A 143 1.55 -2.00 -9.89
C PHE A 143 0.62 -1.39 -10.94
N SER A 144 -0.66 -1.74 -10.96
CA SER A 144 -1.63 -1.21 -11.93
C SER A 144 -2.44 -0.03 -11.40
N GLU A 145 -2.79 -0.04 -10.11
CA GLU A 145 -3.83 0.84 -9.54
C GLU A 145 -3.28 1.98 -8.66
N SER A 146 -1.99 1.97 -8.32
CA SER A 146 -1.45 2.87 -7.29
C SER A 146 -0.58 3.99 -7.86
N GLU A 147 -1.16 5.19 -7.97
CA GLU A 147 -0.41 6.42 -8.23
C GLU A 147 0.65 6.67 -7.14
N LEU A 148 0.39 6.25 -5.89
CA LEU A 148 1.33 6.36 -4.78
C LEU A 148 2.54 5.44 -4.93
N VAL A 149 2.36 4.18 -5.35
CA VAL A 149 3.48 3.25 -5.59
C VAL A 149 4.23 3.63 -6.85
N LYS A 150 3.53 4.09 -7.90
CA LYS A 150 4.18 4.72 -9.06
C LYS A 150 5.01 5.93 -8.63
N ILE A 151 4.47 6.78 -7.75
CA ILE A 151 5.18 7.93 -7.17
C ILE A 151 6.36 7.49 -6.30
N LEU A 152 6.27 6.43 -5.50
CA LEU A 152 7.39 5.97 -4.65
C LEU A 152 8.48 5.27 -5.44
N ILE A 153 8.09 4.57 -6.52
CA ILE A 153 9.01 4.06 -7.54
C ILE A 153 9.67 5.22 -8.30
N ALA A 154 8.97 6.36 -8.48
CA ALA A 154 9.45 7.53 -9.22
C ALA A 154 10.19 8.59 -8.38
N LYS A 155 9.83 8.74 -7.10
CA LYS A 155 10.34 9.73 -6.14
C LYS A 155 11.23 9.02 -5.13
N ASN A 156 12.43 8.67 -5.57
CA ASN A 156 13.70 8.83 -4.86
C ASN A 156 13.66 8.85 -3.31
N ILE A 157 13.15 7.82 -2.64
CA ILE A 157 13.45 7.63 -1.21
C ILE A 157 14.85 7.04 -1.13
N PHE A 158 15.78 7.88 -0.64
CA PHE A 158 17.19 7.57 -0.48
C PHE A 158 17.41 6.29 0.32
N TYR A 159 18.24 5.39 -0.22
CA TYR A 159 18.64 4.17 0.46
C TYR A 159 19.90 4.40 1.29
N ALA A 160 19.77 4.17 2.59
CA ALA A 160 20.84 3.64 3.44
C ALA A 160 20.23 2.48 4.25
N GLY A 161 20.26 1.26 3.71
CA GLY A 161 19.89 0.00 4.41
C GLY A 161 18.39 -0.30 4.56
N GLY A 162 17.93 -1.43 4.00
CA GLY A 162 16.56 -1.95 4.18
C GLY A 162 15.44 -1.17 3.49
N ALA A 163 14.29 -1.80 3.23
CA ALA A 163 13.10 -1.07 2.79
C ALA A 163 12.77 -0.01 3.84
N SER A 164 12.68 1.27 3.45
CA SER A 164 12.35 2.32 4.41
C SER A 164 10.98 2.05 5.04
N GLU A 165 10.83 2.35 6.33
CA GLU A 165 9.53 2.25 7.01
C GLU A 165 8.44 3.07 6.28
N GLU A 166 8.83 4.17 5.65
CA GLU A 166 7.96 4.95 4.76
C GLU A 166 7.41 4.12 3.59
N LEU A 167 8.23 3.30 2.92
CA LEU A 167 7.74 2.44 1.85
C LEU A 167 6.74 1.41 2.38
N LYS A 168 7.03 0.76 3.52
CA LYS A 168 6.10 -0.20 4.12
C LYS A 168 4.77 0.45 4.49
N GLN A 169 4.81 1.64 5.08
CA GLN A 169 3.61 2.43 5.42
C GLN A 169 2.78 2.74 4.18
N ASN A 170 3.44 3.14 3.08
CA ASN A 170 2.74 3.41 1.84
C ASN A 170 2.16 2.16 1.18
N LEU A 171 2.89 1.04 1.17
CA LEU A 171 2.38 -0.24 0.70
C LEU A 171 1.15 -0.66 1.53
N LYS A 172 1.19 -0.47 2.86
CA LYS A 172 0.07 -0.73 3.76
C LYS A 172 -1.15 0.12 3.37
N LEU A 173 -0.96 1.42 3.13
CA LEU A 173 -2.05 2.32 2.71
C LEU A 173 -2.66 1.89 1.37
N VAL A 174 -1.84 1.49 0.41
CA VAL A 174 -2.30 1.05 -0.92
C VAL A 174 -3.10 -0.24 -0.83
N ILE A 175 -2.59 -1.24 -0.11
CA ILE A 175 -3.29 -2.51 0.11
C ILE A 175 -4.60 -2.26 0.86
N LYS A 176 -4.57 -1.45 1.92
CA LYS A 176 -5.77 -1.08 2.69
C LYS A 176 -6.81 -0.40 1.82
N LYS A 177 -6.40 0.58 1.00
CA LYS A 177 -7.31 1.28 0.10
C LYS A 177 -7.95 0.32 -0.90
N HIS A 178 -7.14 -0.46 -1.61
CA HIS A 178 -7.65 -1.45 -2.57
C HIS A 178 -8.58 -2.45 -1.88
N ARG A 179 -8.22 -2.97 -0.69
CA ARG A 179 -9.09 -3.82 0.13
C ARG A 179 -10.45 -3.18 0.35
N LEU A 180 -10.49 -1.94 0.85
CA LEU A 180 -11.74 -1.22 1.09
C LEU A 180 -12.57 -1.08 -0.18
N ASP A 181 -11.93 -0.75 -1.31
CA ASP A 181 -12.59 -0.61 -2.60
C ASP A 181 -13.22 -1.94 -3.07
N VAL A 182 -12.48 -3.05 -3.02
CA VAL A 182 -12.97 -4.37 -3.47
C VAL A 182 -13.92 -5.04 -2.49
N THR A 183 -13.91 -4.62 -1.21
CA THR A 183 -14.87 -5.09 -0.19
C THR A 183 -16.06 -4.15 0.02
N SER A 184 -16.18 -3.11 -0.81
CA SER A 184 -17.20 -2.08 -0.65
C SER A 184 -18.62 -2.66 -0.76
N THR A 185 -19.48 -2.33 0.20
CA THR A 185 -20.89 -2.74 0.26
C THR A 185 -21.79 -1.52 0.22
N PRO A 186 -23.11 -1.66 -0.05
CA PRO A 186 -24.04 -0.54 0.07
C PRO A 186 -23.99 0.10 1.47
N ILE A 187 -23.87 -0.73 2.52
CA ILE A 187 -23.71 -0.26 3.91
C ILE A 187 -22.41 0.53 4.06
N SER A 188 -21.27 -0.01 3.59
CA SER A 188 -19.99 0.67 3.74
C SER A 188 -19.96 1.99 2.97
N LYS A 189 -20.51 2.05 1.75
CA LYS A 189 -20.58 3.30 0.96
C LYS A 189 -21.37 4.40 1.65
N MET A 190 -22.45 4.05 2.35
CA MET A 190 -23.24 5.01 3.11
C MET A 190 -22.49 5.48 4.36
N ILE A 191 -21.83 4.55 5.07
CA ILE A 191 -20.98 4.85 6.21
C ILE A 191 -19.80 5.73 5.77
N ASP A 192 -19.02 5.36 4.75
CA ASP A 192 -17.89 6.15 4.25
C ASP A 192 -18.27 7.58 3.83
N LYS A 193 -19.51 7.79 3.38
CA LYS A 193 -20.05 9.09 2.99
C LYS A 193 -20.52 9.94 4.18
N ASN A 194 -21.06 9.30 5.22
CA ASN A 194 -21.77 9.98 6.32
C ASN A 194 -21.04 9.92 7.67
N LEU A 195 -20.06 9.03 7.80
CA LEU A 195 -19.36 8.67 9.02
C LEU A 195 -17.87 8.58 8.74
N ILE A 196 -17.12 9.50 9.35
CA ILE A 196 -15.72 9.34 9.73
C ILE A 196 -14.70 9.67 8.63
N LYS A 197 -14.41 10.97 8.52
CA LYS A 197 -13.04 11.46 8.30
C LYS A 197 -12.21 11.56 9.59
N LEU A 198 -12.83 11.39 10.76
CA LEU A 198 -12.23 11.61 12.09
C LEU A 198 -12.18 10.31 12.89
N ASN A 199 -10.99 9.86 13.26
CA ASN A 199 -10.82 8.81 14.27
C ASN A 199 -11.32 9.37 15.62
N ILE A 200 -12.54 9.00 16.00
CA ILE A 200 -13.25 9.60 17.15
C ILE A 200 -12.45 9.40 18.45
N ASN A 201 -11.78 8.25 18.62
CA ASN A 201 -10.99 7.97 19.81
C ASN A 201 -9.77 8.90 19.92
N ASP A 202 -9.04 9.08 18.82
CA ASP A 202 -7.89 9.99 18.79
C ASP A 202 -8.35 11.44 19.01
N ALA A 203 -9.41 11.85 18.32
CA ALA A 203 -9.98 13.19 18.47
C ALA A 203 -10.45 13.45 19.90
N LEU A 204 -11.11 12.48 20.55
CA LEU A 204 -11.54 12.60 21.94
C LEU A 204 -10.34 12.68 22.88
N LEU A 205 -9.32 11.85 22.67
CA LEU A 205 -8.12 11.83 23.49
C LEU A 205 -7.36 13.16 23.40
N GLU A 206 -7.17 13.69 22.19
CA GLU A 206 -6.53 14.99 21.97
C GLU A 206 -7.36 16.11 22.57
N TYR A 207 -8.66 16.15 22.30
CA TYR A 207 -9.54 17.20 22.79
C TYR A 207 -9.64 17.19 24.32
N SER A 208 -9.67 16.01 24.95
CA SER A 208 -9.72 15.88 26.42
C SER A 208 -8.52 16.45 27.16
N ARG A 209 -7.40 16.67 26.46
CA ARG A 209 -6.19 17.26 27.05
C ARG A 209 -6.28 18.78 27.16
N ILE A 210 -7.16 19.41 26.40
CA ILE A 210 -7.20 20.87 26.21
C ILE A 210 -8.58 21.49 26.47
N ALA A 211 -9.66 20.74 26.28
CA ALA A 211 -11.03 21.23 26.40
C ALA A 211 -11.52 21.21 27.84
N ASP A 212 -12.41 22.15 28.16
CA ASP A 212 -13.10 22.13 29.45
C ASP A 212 -14.21 21.07 29.50
N LYS A 213 -14.78 20.87 30.69
CA LYS A 213 -15.82 19.85 30.91
C LYS A 213 -17.07 20.09 30.06
N LYS A 214 -17.47 21.34 29.84
CA LYS A 214 -18.68 21.70 29.09
C LYS A 214 -18.51 21.37 27.61
N ASP A 215 -17.35 21.72 27.07
CA ASP A 215 -17.00 21.48 25.67
C ASP A 215 -16.80 19.99 25.38
N LEU A 216 -16.17 19.24 26.30
CA LEU A 216 -16.08 17.78 26.19
C LEU A 216 -17.46 17.12 26.21
N LYS A 217 -18.34 17.59 27.09
CA LYS A 217 -19.72 17.09 27.15
C LYS A 217 -20.45 17.34 25.82
N LEU A 218 -20.34 18.56 25.27
CA LEU A 218 -20.93 18.90 23.99
C LEU A 218 -20.37 18.03 22.84
N PHE A 219 -19.06 17.80 22.82
CA PHE A 219 -18.41 16.93 21.83
C PHE A 219 -18.96 15.49 21.89
N ILE A 220 -19.10 14.94 23.09
CA ILE A 220 -19.69 13.60 23.31
C ILE A 220 -21.16 13.59 22.86
N GLU A 221 -21.95 14.61 23.20
CA GLU A 221 -23.35 14.72 22.79
C GLU A 221 -23.49 14.78 21.26
N ILE A 222 -22.60 15.50 20.56
CA ILE A 222 -22.56 15.54 19.09
C ILE A 222 -22.27 14.14 18.52
N ILE A 223 -21.29 13.42 19.08
CA ILE A 223 -20.97 12.05 18.65
C ILE A 223 -22.18 11.13 18.86
N GLN A 224 -22.81 11.18 20.03
CA GLN A 224 -24.00 10.38 20.36
C GLN A 224 -25.17 10.69 19.42
N GLY A 225 -25.47 11.97 19.18
CA GLY A 225 -26.52 12.40 18.26
C GLY A 225 -26.29 11.90 16.84
N ASN A 226 -25.05 11.94 16.37
CA ASN A 226 -24.68 11.34 15.08
C ASN A 226 -24.94 9.84 15.08
N LEU A 227 -24.41 9.08 16.05
CA LEU A 227 -24.60 7.62 16.16
C LEU A 227 -26.08 7.21 16.15
N GLU A 228 -26.94 7.93 16.88
CA GLU A 228 -28.39 7.69 16.87
C GLU A 228 -29.03 7.98 15.51
N LYS A 229 -28.55 8.99 14.77
CA LYS A 229 -29.00 9.24 13.40
C LYS A 229 -28.65 8.07 12.48
N ILE A 230 -27.43 7.56 12.55
CA ILE A 230 -27.00 6.38 11.76
C ILE A 230 -27.85 5.17 12.11
N LYS A 231 -28.08 4.91 13.40
CA LYS A 231 -28.92 3.80 13.87
C LYS A 231 -30.32 3.85 13.28
N LYS A 232 -30.92 5.04 13.17
CA LYS A 232 -32.24 5.24 12.52
C LYS A 232 -32.19 5.01 11.02
N GLU A 233 -31.06 5.30 10.37
CA GLU A 233 -30.86 5.10 8.93
C GLU A 233 -30.57 3.65 8.56
N LEU A 234 -30.03 2.83 9.48
CA LEU A 234 -29.68 1.41 9.24
C LEU A 234 -30.85 0.60 8.66
N LYS A 235 -32.09 0.86 9.09
CA LYS A 235 -33.29 0.13 8.63
C LYS A 235 -33.62 0.34 7.14
N TYR A 236 -33.02 1.34 6.49
CA TYR A 236 -33.20 1.61 5.06
C TYR A 236 -32.10 0.99 4.20
N LEU A 237 -31.14 0.31 4.82
CA LEU A 237 -30.04 -0.33 4.10
C LEU A 237 -30.44 -1.71 3.59
N PRO A 238 -29.96 -2.11 2.40
CA PRO A 238 -30.06 -3.49 1.96
C PRO A 238 -29.13 -4.38 2.81
N GLU A 239 -29.49 -5.66 2.90
CA GLU A 239 -28.62 -6.67 3.51
C GLU A 239 -27.28 -6.78 2.77
N ASN A 240 -26.22 -7.06 3.51
CA ASN A 240 -24.92 -7.36 2.89
C ASN A 240 -24.95 -8.74 2.24
N PRO A 241 -24.26 -8.95 1.10
CA PRO A 241 -24.01 -10.28 0.58
C PRO A 241 -23.23 -11.13 1.60
N GLN A 242 -23.31 -12.46 1.45
CA GLN A 242 -22.76 -13.43 2.40
C GLN A 242 -21.34 -13.03 2.86
N PRO A 243 -21.10 -12.95 4.19
CA PRO A 243 -19.87 -12.39 4.71
C PRO A 243 -18.62 -13.17 4.27
N THR A 244 -17.51 -12.45 4.01
CA THR A 244 -16.21 -13.03 3.68
C THR A 244 -15.51 -13.63 4.91
N GLY A 245 -14.38 -14.32 4.71
CA GLY A 245 -13.65 -15.01 5.78
C GLY A 245 -13.35 -14.19 7.04
N ILE A 246 -13.13 -12.87 6.92
CA ILE A 246 -12.81 -12.01 8.09
C ILE A 246 -14.04 -11.73 8.97
N TYR A 247 -15.25 -11.82 8.44
CA TYR A 247 -16.46 -11.55 9.22
C TYR A 247 -16.59 -12.48 10.44
N LYS A 248 -16.17 -13.74 10.30
CA LYS A 248 -16.15 -14.69 11.42
C LYS A 248 -15.24 -14.19 12.55
N GLU A 249 -14.06 -13.69 12.19
CA GLU A 249 -13.08 -13.15 13.15
C GLU A 249 -13.65 -11.93 13.88
N TYR A 250 -14.29 -10.99 13.17
CA TYR A 250 -14.94 -9.84 13.79
C TYR A 250 -16.16 -10.21 14.63
N ASN A 251 -16.91 -11.24 14.25
CA ASN A 251 -18.03 -11.72 15.04
C ASN A 251 -17.60 -12.35 16.37
N GLU A 252 -16.47 -13.06 16.41
CA GLU A 252 -15.94 -13.57 17.68
C GLU A 252 -15.51 -12.41 18.60
N ILE A 253 -14.84 -11.38 18.06
CA ILE A 253 -14.54 -10.15 18.82
C ILE A 253 -15.83 -9.51 19.35
N LEU A 254 -16.89 -9.41 18.53
CA LEU A 254 -18.18 -8.88 18.97
C LEU A 254 -18.77 -9.73 20.11
N LYS A 255 -18.71 -11.05 20.02
CA LYS A 255 -19.19 -11.95 21.09
C LYS A 255 -18.38 -11.77 22.38
N GLU A 256 -17.06 -11.66 22.28
CA GLU A 256 -16.19 -11.39 23.43
C GLU A 256 -16.57 -10.06 24.10
N LEU A 257 -16.72 -8.99 23.32
CA LEU A 257 -17.13 -7.68 23.83
C LEU A 257 -18.52 -7.70 24.48
N LEU A 258 -19.46 -8.48 23.95
CA LEU A 258 -20.80 -8.65 24.53
C LEU A 258 -20.77 -9.46 25.82
N ASN A 259 -19.83 -10.39 25.96
CA ASN A 259 -19.68 -11.25 27.14
C ASN A 259 -18.78 -10.64 28.22
N ASP A 260 -18.04 -9.58 27.92
CA ASP A 260 -17.19 -8.86 28.86
C ASP A 260 -18.03 -8.05 29.85
N ASN A 261 -18.47 -8.72 30.92
CA ASN A 261 -19.14 -8.12 32.07
C ASN A 261 -18.23 -7.11 32.81
N ASP A 262 -16.90 -7.22 32.68
CA ASP A 262 -15.95 -6.34 33.35
C ASP A 262 -15.85 -4.98 32.66
N ILE A 263 -15.97 -4.86 31.34
CA ILE A 263 -16.07 -3.54 30.67
C ILE A 263 -17.29 -2.77 31.21
N ASN A 264 -18.45 -3.42 31.26
CA ASN A 264 -19.68 -2.81 31.77
C ASN A 264 -19.59 -2.48 33.27
N LYS A 265 -18.93 -3.33 34.06
CA LYS A 265 -18.71 -3.12 35.50
C LYS A 265 -17.67 -2.04 35.78
N ASN A 266 -16.59 -1.96 35.00
CA ASN A 266 -15.54 -0.95 35.10
C ASN A 266 -16.06 0.43 34.68
N LEU A 267 -16.87 0.51 33.62
CA LEU A 267 -17.58 1.74 33.26
C LEU A 267 -18.54 2.19 34.36
N LYS A 268 -19.36 1.27 34.91
CA LYS A 268 -20.25 1.59 36.04
C LYS A 268 -19.48 2.00 37.30
N SER A 269 -18.39 1.34 37.62
CA SER A 269 -17.54 1.66 38.77
C SER A 269 -16.87 3.02 38.61
N PHE A 270 -16.33 3.31 37.43
CA PHE A 270 -15.79 4.61 37.07
C PHE A 270 -16.85 5.70 37.19
N ILE A 271 -18.00 5.54 36.54
CA ILE A 271 -19.11 6.50 36.61
C ILE A 271 -19.54 6.75 38.07
N ASN A 272 -19.73 5.69 38.86
CA ASN A 272 -20.14 5.81 40.27
C ASN A 272 -19.09 6.46 41.18
N LYS A 273 -17.79 6.30 40.87
CA LYS A 273 -16.69 6.91 41.62
C LYS A 273 -16.64 8.43 41.40
N TYR A 274 -16.93 8.88 40.18
CA TYR A 274 -16.82 10.30 39.80
C TYR A 274 -18.16 11.05 39.83
N SER A 275 -19.31 10.36 39.84
CA SER A 275 -20.62 10.98 40.06
C SER A 275 -20.89 11.34 41.53
N LYS A 276 -20.06 10.86 42.46
CA LYS A 276 -20.14 11.16 43.90
C LYS A 276 -19.24 12.32 44.35
N THR A 277 -18.39 12.83 43.47
CA THR A 277 -17.48 13.97 43.74
C THR A 277 -18.04 15.32 43.26
N GLU A 278 -19.30 15.36 42.82
CA GLU A 278 -20.00 16.59 42.43
C GLU A 278 -21.17 16.87 43.37
N HIS A 279 -20.87 17.18 44.62
CA HIS A 279 -21.68 18.00 45.50
C HIS A 279 -20.78 18.87 46.37
#